data_AF-A0A6V7IF59-F1
#
_entry.id   AF-A0A6V7IF59-F1
#
_cell.length_a   1.000
_cell.length_b   1.000
_cell.length_c   1.000
_cell.angle_alpha   90.00
_cell.angle_beta   90.00
_cell.angle_gamma   90.00
#
_symmetry.space_group_name_H-M   'P 1'
#
loop_
_entity.id
_entity.type
_entity.pdbx_description
1 polymer ?
#
loop_
_entity_poly.entity_id
_entity_poly.type
_entity_poly.pdbx_seq_one_letter_code
_entity_poly.pdbx_strand_id
1 'polypeptide(L)' 'DLKLLKSKLSSVILDYKMPPNTFNHYDFLWSISAPELVYEPLIRLLAKY' A
#
# COMPACT_ATOMS: atom_id res chain seq x y z
N ASP A 1 3.10 8.37 13.47
CA ASP A 1 3.33 6.93 13.68
C ASP A 1 2.28 6.14 12.90
N LEU A 2 2.71 5.28 11.97
CA LEU A 2 1.81 4.48 11.12
C LEU A 2 0.96 3.51 11.95
N LYS A 3 1.49 3.01 13.08
CA LYS A 3 0.76 2.09 13.97
C LYS A 3 -0.43 2.77 14.65
N LEU A 4 -0.23 4.00 15.10
CA LEU A 4 -1.27 4.82 15.72
C LEU A 4 -2.37 5.22 14.73
N LEU A 5 -2.01 5.46 13.47
CA LEU A 5 -2.98 5.76 12.43
C LEU A 5 -3.82 4.52 12.09
N LYS A 6 -3.18 3.35 11.97
CA LYS A 6 -3.86 2.08 11.75
C LYS A 6 -4.87 1.78 12.86
N SER A 7 -4.52 2.00 14.12
CA SER A 7 -5.43 1.72 15.24
C SER A 7 -6.64 2.66 15.31
N LYS A 8 -6.61 3.80 14.60
CA LYS A 8 -7.72 4.76 14.52
C LYS A 8 -8.68 4.48 13.36
N LEU A 9 -8.27 3.68 12.38
CA LEU A 9 -9.09 3.32 11.23
C LEU A 9 -9.87 2.04 11.55
N SER A 10 -11.19 2.14 11.69
CA SER A 10 -12.06 1.03 12.10
C SER A 10 -12.31 -0.03 11.01
N SER A 11 -11.99 0.28 9.76
CA SER A 11 -12.39 -0.53 8.60
C SER A 11 -11.24 -0.67 7.59
N VAL A 12 -10.09 -1.13 8.07
CA VAL A 12 -8.93 -1.40 7.20
C VAL A 12 -9.15 -2.71 6.45
N ILE A 13 -9.32 -2.63 5.13
CA ILE A 13 -9.58 -3.78 4.24
C ILE A 13 -8.26 -4.44 3.79
N LEU A 14 -7.18 -3.66 3.68
CA LEU A 14 -5.88 -4.13 3.23
C LEU A 14 -4.78 -3.42 4.04
N ASP A 15 -3.85 -4.21 4.58
CA ASP A 15 -2.64 -3.73 5.25
C ASP A 15 -1.49 -4.68 4.96
N TYR A 16 -0.46 -4.20 4.27
CA TYR A 16 0.77 -4.93 4.05
C TYR A 16 1.94 -3.95 4.09
N LYS A 17 3.05 -4.42 4.67
CA LYS A 17 4.23 -3.60 4.90
C LYS A 17 5.18 -3.74 3.72
N MET A 18 5.52 -2.62 3.10
CA MET A 18 6.57 -2.57 2.08
C MET A 18 7.95 -2.84 2.69
N PRO A 19 8.88 -3.47 1.95
CA PRO A 19 10.23 -3.70 2.43
C PRO A 19 10.91 -2.35 2.76
N PRO A 20 11.40 -2.15 4.00
CA PRO A 20 11.78 -0.83 4.51
C PRO A 20 13.04 -0.23 3.85
N ASN A 21 13.82 -1.04 3.13
CA ASN A 21 15.11 -0.61 2.57
C ASN A 21 15.08 -0.40 1.05
N THR A 22 13.97 -0.71 0.38
CA THR A 22 13.87 -0.67 -1.08
C THR A 22 12.69 0.14 -1.58
N PHE A 23 11.85 0.66 -0.68
CA PHE A 23 10.63 1.36 -1.03
C PHE A 23 10.49 2.65 -0.22
N ASN A 24 10.76 3.77 -0.87
CA ASN A 24 10.63 5.12 -0.34
C ASN A 24 9.26 5.73 -0.72
N HIS A 25 9.06 7.02 -0.41
CA HIS A 25 7.78 7.70 -0.68
C HIS A 25 7.51 7.96 -2.18
N TYR A 26 8.55 8.23 -2.97
CA TYR A 26 8.44 8.44 -4.41
C TYR A 26 8.22 7.13 -5.17
N ASP A 27 8.66 6.02 -4.59
CA ASP A 27 8.50 4.69 -5.18
C ASP A 27 7.03 4.28 -5.31
N PHE A 28 6.12 4.85 -4.51
CA PHE A 28 4.67 4.66 -4.67
C PHE A 28 4.14 5.23 -6.00
N LEU A 29 4.83 6.20 -6.60
CA LEU A 29 4.41 6.84 -7.85
C LEU A 29 5.27 6.41 -9.04
N TRP A 30 6.58 6.35 -8.86
CA TRP A 30 7.56 6.24 -9.96
C TRP A 30 8.46 5.01 -9.91
N SER A 31 8.29 4.11 -8.94
CA SER A 31 9.08 2.89 -8.94
C SER A 31 8.72 2.02 -10.14
N ILE A 32 9.74 1.39 -10.72
CA ILE A 32 9.57 0.37 -11.75
C ILE A 32 8.70 -0.79 -11.23
N SER A 33 8.78 -1.09 -9.93
CA SER A 33 7.99 -2.13 -9.27
C SER A 33 6.64 -1.63 -8.73
N ALA A 34 6.31 -0.33 -8.86
CA ALA A 34 5.03 0.22 -8.38
C ALA A 34 3.79 -0.44 -9.02
N PRO A 35 3.78 -0.78 -10.33
CA PRO A 35 2.64 -1.46 -10.95
C PRO A 35 2.29 -2.78 -10.28
N GLU A 36 3.29 -3.61 -10.00
CA GLU A 36 3.10 -4.94 -9.41
C GLU A 36 2.81 -4.84 -7.91
N LEU A 37 3.53 -3.97 -7.18
CA LEU A 37 3.47 -3.92 -5.73
C LEU A 37 2.32 -3.06 -5.18
N VAL A 38 1.86 -2.05 -5.92
CA VAL A 38 0.87 -1.06 -5.45
C VAL A 38 -0.36 -1.05 -6.33
N TYR A 39 -0.21 -0.87 -7.65
CA TYR A 39 -1.35 -0.60 -8.52
C TYR A 39 -2.19 -1.85 -8.77
N GLU A 40 -1.56 -2.98 -9.06
CA GLU A 40 -2.27 -4.24 -9.28
C GLU A 40 -3.13 -4.67 -8.08
N PRO A 41 -2.62 -4.75 -6.83
CA PRO A 41 -3.46 -5.08 -5.68
C PRO A 41 -4.56 -4.04 -5.42
N LEU A 42 -4.30 -2.76 -5.70
CA LEU A 42 -5.30 -1.69 -5.59
C LEU A 42 -6.44 -1.89 -6.60
N ILE A 43 -6.13 -2.12 -7.88
CA ILE A 43 -7.13 -2.33 -8.93
C ILE A 43 -7.93 -3.62 -8.65
N ARG A 44 -7.27 -4.70 -8.21
CA ARG A 44 -7.97 -5.93 -7.81
C ARG A 44 -8.93 -5.69 -6.64
N LEU A 45 -8.56 -4.82 -5.69
CA LEU A 45 -9.43 -4.45 -4.57
C LEU A 45 -10.60 -3.60 -5.04
N LEU A 46 -10.37 -2.62 -5.92
CA LEU A 46 -11.44 -1.81 -6.52
C LEU A 46 -12.38 -2.62 -7.41
N ALA A 47 -11.92 -3.70 -8.04
CA ALA A 47 -12.78 -4.58 -8.82
C ALA A 47 -13.60 -5.57 -7.97
N LYS A 48 -13.16 -5.82 -6.74
CA LYS A 48 -13.82 -6.76 -5.81
C LYS A 48 -15.01 -6.13 -5.07
N TYR A 49 -15.03 -4.82 -4.94
CA TYR A 49 -16.06 -4.03 -4.22
C TYR A 49 -16.78 -3.10 -5.19
#